data_AF-A0A4Q5AFM2-F1
#
_entry.id   AF-A0A4Q5AFM2-F1
#
_cell.length_a   1.000
_cell.length_b   1.000
_cell.length_c   1.000
_cell.angle_alpha   90.00
_cell.angle_beta   90.00
_cell.angle_gamma   90.00
#
_symmetry.space_group_name_H-M   'P 1'
#
loop_
_entity.id
_entity.type
_entity.pdbx_description
1 polymer ?
#
loop_
_entity_poly.entity_id
_entity_poly.type
_entity_poly.pdbx_seq_one_letter_code
_entity_poly.pdbx_strand_id
1 'polypeptide(L)' 'MYRLHLAGFDKPLVLADGQDPEEVLDGLAACCKAQRSMSVSVARGDMTIEYRVNPAAVAYWFVDEVPDQPTAIAFR' A
#
# COMPACT_ATOMS: atom_id res chain seq x y z
N MET A 1 -8.58 7.23 0.82
CA MET A 1 -8.08 5.86 1.11
C MET A 1 -6.76 5.63 0.37
N TYR A 2 -5.80 4.87 0.90
CA TYR A 2 -4.50 4.64 0.23
C TYR A 2 -4.35 3.20 -0.26
N ARG A 3 -3.64 3.01 -1.39
CA ARG A 3 -3.29 1.67 -1.89
C ARG A 3 -1.79 1.52 -2.08
N LEU A 4 -1.25 0.42 -1.61
CA LEU A 4 0.11 -0.02 -1.82
C LEU A 4 0.21 -0.89 -3.07
N HIS A 5 1.03 -0.46 -4.01
CA HIS A 5 1.37 -1.20 -5.23
C HIS A 5 2.70 -1.91 -5.00
N LEU A 6 2.75 -3.20 -5.30
CA LEU A 6 3.94 -4.03 -5.19
C LEU A 6 4.17 -4.74 -6.52
N ALA A 7 5.42 -4.75 -6.99
CA ALA A 7 5.78 -5.54 -8.18
C ALA A 7 5.46 -7.03 -7.97
N GLY A 8 4.79 -7.65 -8.96
CA GLY A 8 4.42 -9.06 -8.90
C GLY A 8 3.07 -9.36 -8.22
N PHE A 9 2.35 -8.33 -7.77
CA PHE A 9 0.98 -8.47 -7.26
C PHE A 9 -0.02 -8.17 -8.36
N ASP A 10 -1.02 -9.04 -8.53
CA ASP A 10 -2.08 -8.85 -9.54
C ASP A 10 -2.99 -7.64 -9.23
N LYS A 11 -3.11 -7.26 -7.95
CA LYS A 11 -3.95 -6.16 -7.48
C LYS A 11 -3.23 -5.36 -6.40
N PRO A 12 -3.43 -4.03 -6.36
CA PRO A 12 -2.89 -3.21 -5.30
C PRO A 12 -3.55 -3.58 -3.96
N LEU A 13 -2.76 -3.53 -2.90
CA LEU A 13 -3.20 -3.78 -1.54
C LEU A 13 -3.77 -2.50 -0.96
N VAL A 14 -4.99 -2.55 -0.46
CA VAL A 14 -5.63 -1.38 0.15
C VAL A 14 -5.12 -1.27 1.58
N LEU A 15 -4.51 -0.15 1.98
CA LEU A 15 -4.02 0.04 3.34
C LEU A 15 -5.19 0.09 4.33
N ALA A 16 -4.97 -0.37 5.56
CA ALA A 16 -6.00 -0.30 6.59
C ALA A 16 -6.29 1.15 7.01
N ASP A 17 -7.50 1.42 7.48
CA ASP A 17 -7.87 2.75 7.95
C ASP A 17 -6.99 3.18 9.13
N GLY A 18 -6.54 4.44 9.10
CA GLY A 18 -5.64 5.02 10.11
C GLY A 18 -4.16 4.69 9.91
N GLN A 19 -3.79 3.93 8.87
CA GLN A 19 -2.41 3.63 8.56
C GLN A 19 -1.79 4.76 7.73
N ASP A 20 -0.70 5.34 8.20
CA ASP A 20 0.00 6.42 7.51
C ASP A 20 0.81 5.86 6.32
N PRO A 21 0.55 6.33 5.08
CA PRO A 21 1.28 5.87 3.91
C PRO A 21 2.79 6.20 3.98
N GLU A 22 3.19 7.30 4.60
CA GLU A 22 4.61 7.68 4.73
C GLU A 22 5.35 6.70 5.65
N GLU A 23 4.76 6.36 6.80
CA GLU A 23 5.33 5.37 7.72
C GLU A 23 5.48 3.99 7.05
N VAL A 24 4.52 3.61 6.19
CA VAL A 24 4.61 2.36 5.42
C VAL A 24 5.76 2.41 4.43
N LEU A 25 5.91 3.50 3.67
CA LEU A 25 6.99 3.66 2.69
C LEU A 25 8.36 3.69 3.38
N ASP A 26 8.50 4.40 4.49
CA ASP A 26 9.75 4.47 5.27
C ASP A 26 10.11 3.11 5.88
N GLY A 27 9.11 2.39 6.40
CA GLY A 27 9.27 1.02 6.90
C GLY A 27 9.74 0.07 5.80
N LEU A 28 9.14 0.13 4.61
CA LEU A 28 9.56 -0.67 3.45
C LEU A 28 11.00 -0.32 3.03
N ALA A 29 11.37 0.96 3.01
CA ALA A 29 12.73 1.39 2.69
C ALA A 29 13.76 0.86 3.69
N ALA A 30 13.46 0.96 4.99
CA ALA A 30 14.31 0.49 6.07
C ALA A 30 14.46 -1.05 6.02
N CYS A 31 13.36 -1.78 5.84
CA CYS A 31 13.37 -3.22 5.70
C CYS A 31 14.09 -3.70 4.43
N CYS A 32 14.01 -2.94 3.33
CA CYS A 32 14.74 -3.23 2.10
C CYS A 32 16.26 -3.19 2.33
N LYS A 33 16.75 -2.11 2.95
CA LYS A 33 18.17 -1.95 3.32
C LYS A 33 18.64 -3.04 4.28
N ALA A 34 17.79 -3.45 5.21
CA ALA A 34 18.09 -4.51 6.17
C ALA A 34 17.90 -5.93 5.62
N GLN A 35 17.41 -6.10 4.38
CA GLN A 35 17.02 -7.38 3.78
C GLN A 35 16.04 -8.18 4.66
N ARG A 36 15.06 -7.48 5.24
CA ARG A 36 14.02 -8.06 6.12
C ARG A 36 12.64 -7.89 5.52
N SER A 37 11.70 -8.69 6.00
CA SER A 37 10.27 -8.51 5.71
C SER A 37 9.61 -7.59 6.74
N MET A 38 8.54 -6.92 6.33
CA MET A 38 7.68 -6.08 7.15
C MET A 38 6.23 -6.57 7.05
N SER A 39 5.46 -6.44 8.13
CA SER A 39 4.00 -6.61 8.08
C SER A 39 3.34 -5.27 7.75
N VAL A 40 2.42 -5.27 6.80
CA VAL A 40 1.60 -4.13 6.40
C VAL A 40 0.14 -4.52 6.61
N SER A 41 -0.60 -3.73 7.38
CA SER A 41 -2.04 -3.94 7.53
C SER A 41 -2.77 -3.56 6.24
N VAL A 42 -3.71 -4.39 5.80
CA VAL A 42 -4.46 -4.13 4.57
C VAL A 42 -5.95 -4.39 4.80
N ALA A 43 -6.79 -3.50 4.29
CA ALA A 43 -8.24 -3.64 4.33
C ALA A 43 -8.71 -4.61 3.22
N ARG A 44 -9.58 -5.55 3.58
CA ARG A 44 -10.21 -6.50 2.66
C ARG A 44 -11.68 -6.70 3.03
N GLY A 45 -12.55 -5.90 2.40
CA GLY A 45 -13.96 -5.84 2.81
C GLY A 45 -14.06 -5.23 4.20
N ASP A 46 -14.79 -5.89 5.11
CA ASP A 46 -14.98 -5.42 6.49
C ASP A 46 -13.87 -5.88 7.46
N MET A 47 -12.77 -6.45 6.93
CA MET A 47 -11.69 -7.02 7.73
C MET A 47 -10.35 -6.35 7.44
N THR A 48 -9.53 -6.22 8.49
CA THR A 48 -8.10 -5.90 8.37
C THR A 48 -7.28 -7.17 8.45
N ILE A 49 -6.38 -7.39 7.49
CA ILE A 49 -5.45 -8.52 7.48
C ILE A 49 -4.02 -8.00 7.47
N GLU A 50 -3.09 -8.71 8.10
CA GLU A 50 -1.66 -8.40 7.99
C GLU A 50 -1.06 -9.09 6.77
N TYR A 51 -0.38 -8.31 5.93
CA TYR A 51 0.33 -8.79 4.77
C TYR A 51 1.84 -8.66 4.98
N ARG A 52 2.57 -9.78 4.87
CA ARG A 52 4.04 -9.76 4.99
C ARG A 52 4.69 -9.45 3.65
N VAL A 53 5.36 -8.31 3.56
CA VAL A 53 6.08 -7.84 2.37
C VAL A 53 7.58 -8.02 2.59
N ASN A 54 8.27 -8.61 1.62
CA ASN A 54 9.74 -8.54 1.54
C ASN A 54 10.13 -7.48 0.49
N PRO A 55 10.41 -6.23 0.89
CA PRO A 55 10.71 -5.15 -0.03
C PRO A 55 11.97 -5.38 -0.87
N ALA A 56 12.92 -6.21 -0.40
CA ALA A 56 14.12 -6.56 -1.17
C ALA A 56 13.85 -7.56 -2.31
N ALA A 57 12.70 -8.25 -2.28
CA ALA A 57 12.30 -9.24 -3.29
C ALA A 57 11.35 -8.66 -4.36
N VAL A 58 10.94 -7.39 -4.23
CA VAL A 58 10.04 -6.72 -5.18
C VAL A 58 10.80 -5.62 -5.92
N ALA A 59 10.57 -5.53 -7.24
CA ALA A 59 11.27 -4.57 -8.09
C ALA A 59 10.89 -3.11 -7.82
N TYR A 60 9.64 -2.87 -7.42
CA TYR A 60 9.15 -1.55 -7.04
C TYR A 60 8.04 -1.67 -6.00
N TRP A 61 7.84 -0.58 -5.26
CA TRP A 61 6.72 -0.36 -4.36
C TRP A 61 6.41 1.13 -4.30
N PHE A 62 5.13 1.49 -4.31
CA PHE A 62 4.67 2.87 -4.15
C PHE A 62 3.25 2.90 -3.61
N VAL A 63 2.84 4.04 -3.06
CA VAL A 63 1.47 4.25 -2.57
C VAL A 63 0.78 5.31 -3.42
N ASP A 64 -0.51 5.11 -3.71
CA ASP A 64 -1.37 6.13 -4.29
C ASP A 64 -2.61 6.40 -3.44
N GLU A 65 -3.10 7.63 -3.52
CA GLU A 65 -4.35 8.05 -2.89
C GLU A 65 -5.52 7.77 -3.83
N VAL A 66 -6.55 7.11 -3.31
CA VAL A 66 -7.83 6.92 -3.98
C VAL A 66 -8.75 8.04 -3.50
N PRO A 67 -9.14 8.96 -4.41
CA PRO A 67 -10.11 10.00 -4.07
C PRO A 67 -11.49 9.38 -3.79
N ASP A 68 -12.13 9.85 -2.72
CA ASP A 68 -13.46 9.39 -2.27
C ASP A 68 -14.60 9.80 -3.21
N GLN A 69 -14.36 10.72 -4.14
CA GLN A 69 -15.36 11.12 -5.14
C GLN A 69 -14.88 10.78 -6.55
N PRO A 70 -15.72 10.13 -7.39
CA PRO A 70 -15.50 10.18 -8.82
C PRO A 70 -15.57 11.65 -9.22
N THR A 71 -14.47 12.19 -9.75
CA THR A 71 -14.44 13.56 -10.27
C THR A 71 -15.58 13.65 -11.29
N ALA A 72 -16.67 14.32 -10.92
CA ALA A 72 -17.76 14.57 -11.84
C ALA A 72 -17.18 15.42 -12.98
N ILE A 73 -16.94 14.80 -14.13
CA ILE A 73 -16.55 15.50 -15.33
C ILE A 73 -17.78 16.32 -15.75
N ALA A 74 -17.85 17.55 -15.26
CA ALA A 74 -18.84 18.51 -15.71
C ALA A 74 -18.44 18.95 -17.13
N PHE A 75 -19.02 18.29 -18.13
CA PHE A 75 -19.01 18.82 -19.50
C PHE A 75 -19.78 20.15 -19.50
N ARG A 76 -19.10 21.24 -19.86
CA ARG A 76 -19.72 22.53 -20.22
C ARG A 76 -19.57 22.73 -21.71
#